data_AF-A0A936YZ95-F1
#
_entry.id   AF-A0A936YZ95-F1
#
_cell.length_a   1.000
_cell.length_b   1.000
_cell.length_c   1.000
_cell.angle_alpha   90.00
_cell.angle_beta   90.00
_cell.angle_gamma   90.00
#
_symmetry.space_group_name_H-M   'P 1'
#
loop_
_entity.id
_entity.type
_entity.pdbx_description
1 polymer ?
#
loop_
_entity_poly.entity_id
_entity_poly.type
_entity_poly.pdbx_seq_one_letter_code
_entity_poly.pdbx_strand_id
1 'polypeptide(L)'
;MTTSAARVPLPPGRAMAGGQNGAHAGGVVEAMKQDPGSAAACILALRPRGPGTGEDVLRAVAKAAAAGWDAGYRAVLQSGEGLALVGFVAPSVALLAARRAAAHPKAGQVVLALHHGPVRVLDGQRVAGESLTRAALLASLAGTRTLVSETFRQALAADAPRLARELDAASDVSTHDGDALYRDDMALARQRAQRRSLLAAGGIVALLGAGAAGRIARESYEAAHRPALVLLDIRPSGEIFVDGVPQGTSPPLTRLPVPPGAHTIEVRGARAKPLVVQVYLQPGQELSLQHVFPLPPRRPAAPPKGKPVPAPAPGPFERFRFW
;
A
#
# COMPACT_ATOMS: atom_id res chain seq x y z
N MET A 1 -47.18 -26.91 30.17
CA MET A 1 -47.20 -25.52 30.67
C MET A 1 -47.15 -24.59 29.46
N THR A 2 -48.27 -23.93 29.14
CA THR A 2 -48.42 -23.05 27.98
C THR A 2 -47.93 -21.65 28.33
N THR A 3 -46.74 -21.28 27.86
CA THR A 3 -46.20 -19.93 28.02
C THR A 3 -46.95 -18.98 27.09
N SER A 4 -47.67 -18.01 27.67
CA SER A 4 -48.37 -16.96 26.94
C SER A 4 -47.33 -15.95 26.40
N ALA A 5 -47.25 -15.81 25.08
CA ALA A 5 -46.42 -14.81 24.41
C ALA A 5 -47.29 -13.62 23.95
N ALA A 6 -46.68 -12.45 23.74
CA ALA A 6 -47.34 -11.26 23.19
C ALA A 6 -47.57 -11.40 21.67
N ARG A 7 -48.71 -10.94 21.14
CA ARG A 7 -49.07 -11.03 19.71
C ARG A 7 -48.02 -10.34 18.85
N VAL A 8 -47.44 -11.04 17.88
CA VAL A 8 -46.54 -10.46 16.88
C VAL A 8 -47.42 -9.91 15.75
N PRO A 9 -47.42 -8.59 15.47
CA PRO A 9 -48.07 -8.08 14.28
C PRO A 9 -47.33 -8.59 13.05
N LEU A 10 -48.04 -9.30 12.17
CA LEU A 10 -47.50 -9.60 10.84
C LEU A 10 -47.14 -8.27 10.18
N PRO A 11 -45.97 -8.13 9.53
CA PRO A 11 -45.71 -6.96 8.73
C PRO A 11 -46.87 -6.77 7.75
N PRO A 12 -47.45 -5.57 7.62
CA PRO A 12 -48.32 -5.29 6.49
C PRO A 12 -47.50 -5.62 5.25
N GLY A 13 -48.09 -6.39 4.32
CA GLY A 13 -47.43 -6.86 3.11
C GLY A 13 -46.74 -5.70 2.40
N ARG A 14 -45.47 -5.50 2.74
CA ARG A 14 -44.68 -4.40 2.22
C ARG A 14 -44.25 -4.92 0.88
N ALA A 15 -45.00 -4.53 -0.16
CA ALA A 15 -44.50 -4.57 -1.52
C ALA A 15 -43.15 -3.86 -1.49
N MET A 16 -42.07 -4.65 -1.51
CA MET A 16 -40.72 -4.16 -1.61
C MET A 16 -40.64 -3.49 -2.98
N ALA A 17 -40.87 -2.18 -3.02
CA ALA A 17 -40.60 -1.36 -4.18
C ALA A 17 -39.11 -1.53 -4.48
N GLY A 18 -38.83 -2.38 -5.46
CA GLY A 18 -37.47 -2.65 -5.92
C GLY A 18 -36.84 -1.35 -6.39
N GLY A 19 -35.80 -0.92 -5.69
CA GLY A 19 -34.79 -0.05 -6.27
C GLY A 19 -34.18 -0.82 -7.45
N GLN A 20 -34.53 -0.38 -8.66
CA GLN A 20 -33.94 -0.85 -9.90
C GLN A 20 -32.44 -0.51 -9.90
N ASN A 21 -31.61 -1.46 -9.51
CA ASN A 21 -30.24 -1.56 -9.99
C ASN A 21 -30.12 -2.91 -10.68
N GLY A 22 -30.43 -2.89 -11.98
CA GLY A 22 -30.28 -4.05 -12.84
C GLY A 22 -28.82 -4.36 -13.07
N ALA A 23 -28.44 -5.61 -12.80
CA ALA A 23 -27.61 -6.44 -13.67
C ALA A 23 -27.49 -7.86 -13.07
N HIS A 24 -28.08 -8.82 -13.78
CA HIS A 24 -27.82 -10.28 -13.71
C HIS A 24 -28.12 -11.03 -12.39
N ALA A 25 -29.40 -11.34 -12.15
CA ALA A 25 -29.80 -12.49 -11.33
C ALA A 25 -31.12 -13.09 -11.85
N GLY A 26 -31.17 -13.42 -13.15
CA GLY A 26 -32.32 -14.10 -13.77
C GLY A 26 -32.14 -15.62 -13.71
N GLY A 27 -32.51 -16.25 -12.59
CA GLY A 27 -32.41 -17.73 -12.50
C GLY A 27 -33.05 -18.44 -11.31
N VAL A 28 -33.69 -17.78 -10.35
CA VAL A 28 -34.25 -18.47 -9.14
C VAL A 28 -35.70 -18.09 -8.82
N VAL A 29 -36.33 -17.19 -9.57
CA VAL A 29 -37.66 -16.67 -9.18
C VAL A 29 -38.83 -17.54 -9.69
N GLU A 30 -38.58 -18.56 -10.52
CA GLU A 30 -39.65 -19.22 -11.29
C GLU A 30 -40.11 -20.60 -10.76
N ALA A 31 -39.68 -21.02 -9.56
CA ALA A 31 -40.08 -22.30 -8.97
C ALA A 31 -40.49 -22.20 -7.51
N MET A 32 -41.39 -21.28 -7.16
CA MET A 32 -42.12 -21.40 -5.89
C MET A 32 -43.51 -20.78 -6.04
N LYS A 33 -44.47 -21.63 -6.38
CA LYS A 33 -45.90 -21.40 -6.13
C LYS A 33 -46.04 -21.34 -4.61
N GLN A 34 -45.77 -20.15 -4.05
CA GLN A 34 -45.62 -19.92 -2.62
C GLN A 34 -46.89 -20.37 -1.90
N ASP A 35 -46.74 -21.35 -1.01
CA ASP A 35 -47.78 -21.74 -0.09
C ASP A 35 -48.18 -20.50 0.72
N PRO A 36 -49.43 -20.01 0.64
CA PRO A 36 -49.86 -18.77 1.29
C PRO A 36 -49.71 -18.90 2.80
N GLY A 37 -48.59 -18.44 3.33
CA GLY A 37 -48.21 -18.59 4.74
C GLY A 37 -46.74 -18.97 4.96
N SER A 38 -45.99 -19.34 3.92
CA SER A 38 -44.55 -19.54 3.99
C SER A 38 -43.79 -18.23 3.78
N ALA A 39 -42.94 -17.85 4.72
CA ALA A 39 -42.06 -16.69 4.63
C ALA A 39 -40.62 -17.08 4.96
N ALA A 40 -39.65 -16.47 4.28
CA ALA A 40 -38.24 -16.68 4.60
C ALA A 40 -37.89 -15.98 5.93
N ALA A 41 -37.20 -16.68 6.82
CA ALA A 41 -36.78 -16.14 8.11
C ALA A 41 -35.34 -16.52 8.43
N CYS A 42 -34.69 -15.68 9.23
CA CYS A 42 -33.44 -16.01 9.88
C CYS A 42 -33.72 -16.73 11.20
N ILE A 43 -33.06 -17.86 11.41
CA ILE A 43 -33.21 -18.69 12.60
C ILE A 43 -31.86 -18.76 13.29
N LEU A 44 -31.78 -18.27 14.52
CA LEU A 44 -30.64 -18.43 15.42
C LEU A 44 -31.00 -19.48 16.47
N ALA A 45 -30.43 -20.67 16.34
CA ALA A 45 -30.59 -21.76 17.29
C ALA A 45 -29.51 -21.70 18.37
N LEU A 46 -29.92 -21.89 19.63
CA LEU A 46 -29.08 -21.89 20.81
C LEU A 46 -29.29 -23.21 21.55
N ARG A 47 -28.21 -23.97 21.78
CA ARG A 47 -28.25 -25.27 22.47
C ARG A 47 -27.30 -25.25 23.67
N PRO A 48 -27.65 -25.86 24.82
CA PRO A 48 -26.71 -26.01 25.92
C PRO A 48 -25.56 -26.92 25.48
N ARG A 49 -24.33 -26.54 25.84
CA ARG A 49 -23.13 -27.31 25.46
C ARG A 49 -22.97 -28.60 26.28
N GLY A 50 -23.56 -28.66 27.47
CA GLY A 50 -23.49 -29.82 28.35
C GLY A 50 -24.57 -29.78 29.44
N PRO A 51 -24.74 -30.89 30.18
CA PRO A 51 -25.85 -31.11 31.11
C PRO A 51 -25.92 -30.12 32.30
N GLY A 52 -24.85 -29.36 32.56
CA GLY A 52 -24.81 -28.32 33.59
C GLY A 52 -25.19 -26.91 33.10
N THR A 53 -25.52 -26.74 31.82
CA THR A 53 -25.91 -25.43 31.30
C THR A 53 -27.36 -25.15 31.68
N GLY A 54 -27.54 -24.37 32.74
CA GLY A 54 -28.88 -23.99 33.21
C GLY A 54 -29.67 -23.21 32.14
N GLU A 55 -30.99 -23.36 32.18
CA GLU A 55 -31.92 -22.64 31.32
C GLU A 55 -31.75 -21.12 31.38
N ASP A 56 -31.38 -20.59 32.56
CA ASP A 56 -31.08 -19.17 32.76
C ASP A 56 -29.91 -18.69 31.89
N VAL A 57 -28.93 -19.55 31.63
CA VAL A 57 -27.79 -19.23 30.77
C VAL A 57 -28.25 -19.09 29.31
N LEU A 58 -29.07 -20.04 28.84
CA LEU A 58 -29.67 -19.98 27.51
C LEU A 58 -30.53 -18.73 27.35
N ARG A 59 -31.41 -18.43 28.32
CA ARG A 59 -32.24 -17.21 28.29
C ARG A 59 -31.40 -15.94 28.30
N ALA A 60 -30.32 -15.88 29.07
CA ALA A 60 -29.43 -14.71 29.11
C ALA A 60 -28.72 -14.48 27.77
N VAL A 61 -28.17 -15.54 27.17
CA VAL A 61 -27.52 -15.46 25.85
C VAL A 61 -28.53 -15.12 24.74
N ALA A 62 -29.72 -15.73 24.76
CA ALA A 62 -30.80 -15.41 23.84
C ALA A 62 -31.26 -13.96 23.97
N LYS A 63 -31.36 -13.42 25.20
CA LYS A 63 -31.68 -12.01 25.44
C LYS A 63 -30.61 -11.09 24.85
N ALA A 64 -29.33 -11.42 24.97
CA ALA A 64 -28.23 -10.66 24.37
C ALA A 64 -28.29 -10.66 22.83
N ALA A 65 -28.60 -11.81 22.20
CA ALA A 65 -28.82 -11.88 20.76
C ALA A 65 -30.02 -11.01 20.33
N ALA A 66 -31.16 -11.17 21.03
CA ALA A 66 -32.41 -10.50 20.69
C ALA A 66 -32.38 -8.97 20.87
N ALA A 67 -31.40 -8.41 21.58
CA ALA A 67 -31.29 -6.97 21.85
C ALA A 67 -31.26 -6.08 20.59
N GLY A 68 -30.92 -6.64 19.42
CA GLY A 68 -30.91 -5.92 18.13
C GLY A 68 -31.98 -6.40 17.14
N TRP A 69 -32.90 -7.25 17.57
CA TRP A 69 -34.08 -7.61 16.78
C TRP A 69 -35.25 -6.81 17.32
N ASP A 70 -36.11 -6.28 16.48
CA ASP A 70 -37.35 -5.68 16.95
C ASP A 70 -38.26 -6.78 17.53
N ALA A 71 -38.89 -6.51 18.68
CA ALA A 71 -39.78 -7.47 19.35
C ALA A 71 -41.00 -7.84 18.50
N GLY A 72 -41.46 -6.93 17.63
CA GLY A 72 -42.57 -7.15 16.70
C GLY A 72 -42.20 -7.99 15.48
N TYR A 73 -40.93 -8.37 15.30
CA TYR A 73 -40.46 -9.13 14.14
C TYR A 73 -39.73 -10.43 14.52
N ARG A 74 -39.91 -10.89 15.76
CA ARG A 74 -39.27 -12.11 16.25
C ARG A 74 -40.21 -13.00 17.05
N ALA A 75 -40.03 -14.30 16.90
CA ALA A 75 -40.57 -15.32 17.79
C ALA A 75 -39.42 -15.98 18.57
N VAL A 76 -39.64 -16.25 19.85
CA VAL A 76 -38.73 -17.04 20.69
C VAL A 76 -39.38 -18.38 20.92
N LEU A 77 -38.78 -19.43 20.39
CA LEU A 77 -39.24 -20.80 20.53
C LEU A 77 -38.36 -21.50 21.56
N GLN A 78 -38.99 -22.28 22.44
CA GLN A 78 -38.29 -23.05 23.46
C GLN A 78 -38.63 -24.53 23.29
N SER A 79 -37.61 -25.37 23.33
CA SER A 79 -37.73 -26.83 23.36
C SER A 79 -36.92 -27.39 24.54
N GLY A 80 -37.09 -28.68 24.83
CA GLY A 80 -36.26 -29.35 25.84
C GLY A 80 -34.76 -29.37 25.48
N GLU A 81 -34.42 -29.18 24.20
CA GLU A 81 -33.04 -29.18 23.72
C GLU A 81 -32.42 -27.79 23.59
N GLY A 82 -33.19 -26.70 23.69
CA GLY A 82 -32.64 -25.35 23.52
C GLY A 82 -33.66 -24.25 23.25
N LEU A 83 -33.15 -23.13 22.73
CA LEU A 83 -33.94 -21.97 22.31
C LEU A 83 -33.69 -21.68 20.83
N ALA A 84 -34.70 -21.20 20.12
CA ALA A 84 -34.54 -20.67 18.78
C ALA A 84 -35.15 -19.26 18.70
N LEU A 85 -34.38 -18.32 18.18
CA LEU A 85 -34.87 -17.00 17.79
C LEU A 85 -35.18 -17.05 16.29
N VAL A 86 -36.45 -16.87 15.94
CA VAL A 86 -36.88 -16.77 14.55
C VAL A 86 -37.23 -15.34 14.25
N GLY A 87 -36.55 -14.73 13.28
CA GLY A 87 -36.70 -13.32 12.96
C GLY A 87 -36.94 -13.11 11.47
N PHE A 88 -37.90 -12.25 11.14
CA PHE A 88 -38.12 -11.75 9.79
C PHE A 88 -37.28 -10.50 9.56
N VAL A 89 -35.96 -10.65 9.71
CA VAL A 89 -34.97 -9.58 9.66
C VAL A 89 -33.95 -9.84 8.56
N ALA A 90 -33.18 -8.81 8.18
CA ALA A 90 -32.08 -8.97 7.24
C ALA A 90 -31.01 -9.94 7.79
N PRO A 91 -30.41 -10.81 6.94
CA PRO A 91 -29.37 -11.75 7.36
C PRO A 91 -28.19 -11.09 8.09
N SER A 92 -27.78 -9.88 7.70
CA SER A 92 -26.73 -9.13 8.41
C SER A 92 -27.10 -8.83 9.88
N VAL A 93 -28.35 -8.49 10.15
CA VAL A 93 -28.87 -8.23 11.52
C VAL A 93 -28.89 -9.53 12.34
N ALA A 94 -29.27 -10.65 11.73
CA ALA A 94 -29.21 -11.96 12.36
C ALA A 94 -27.78 -12.40 12.70
N LEU A 95 -26.82 -12.18 11.78
CA LEU A 95 -25.41 -12.45 12.04
C LEU A 95 -24.86 -11.60 13.18
N LEU A 96 -25.17 -10.30 13.22
CA LEU A 96 -24.77 -9.42 14.32
C LEU A 96 -25.38 -9.84 15.66
N ALA A 97 -26.61 -10.35 15.66
CA ALA A 97 -27.24 -10.92 16.86
C ALA A 97 -26.50 -12.17 17.35
N ALA A 98 -26.12 -13.08 16.44
CA ALA A 98 -25.31 -14.25 16.78
C ALA A 98 -23.94 -13.84 17.35
N ARG A 99 -23.26 -12.85 16.75
CA ARG A 99 -21.99 -12.30 17.26
C ARG A 99 -22.14 -11.69 18.65
N ARG A 100 -23.24 -11.00 18.94
CA ARG A 100 -23.54 -10.49 20.29
C ARG A 100 -23.78 -11.62 21.29
N ALA A 101 -24.50 -12.68 20.91
CA ALA A 101 -24.64 -13.87 21.74
C ALA A 101 -23.29 -14.56 21.98
N ALA A 102 -22.44 -14.70 20.96
CA ALA A 102 -21.11 -15.29 21.07
C ALA A 102 -20.16 -14.47 21.96
N ALA A 103 -20.35 -13.15 22.03
CA ALA A 103 -19.59 -12.26 22.89
C ALA A 103 -20.08 -12.23 24.35
N HIS A 104 -21.22 -12.87 24.66
CA HIS A 104 -21.76 -12.90 26.02
C HIS A 104 -20.80 -13.67 26.96
N PRO A 105 -20.58 -13.25 28.23
CA PRO A 105 -19.63 -13.91 29.13
C PRO A 105 -19.92 -15.40 29.37
N LYS A 106 -21.19 -15.81 29.24
CA LYS A 106 -21.63 -17.21 29.37
C LYS A 106 -21.74 -17.97 28.03
N ALA A 107 -21.34 -17.36 26.91
CA ALA A 107 -21.46 -17.96 25.58
C ALA A 107 -20.68 -19.27 25.45
N GLY A 108 -19.59 -19.46 26.19
CA GLY A 108 -18.84 -20.72 26.18
C GLY A 108 -19.64 -21.96 26.60
N GLN A 109 -20.81 -21.76 27.24
CA GLN A 109 -21.74 -22.81 27.67
C GLN A 109 -22.87 -23.05 26.65
N VAL A 110 -22.96 -22.25 25.58
CA VAL A 110 -24.04 -22.30 24.60
C VAL A 110 -23.46 -22.48 23.21
N VAL A 111 -24.03 -23.40 22.45
CA VAL A 111 -23.71 -23.62 21.04
C VAL A 111 -24.68 -22.79 20.20
N LEU A 112 -24.18 -22.15 19.16
CA LEU A 112 -24.96 -21.25 18.29
C LEU A 112 -24.95 -21.78 16.85
N ALA A 113 -26.09 -21.69 16.18
CA ALA A 113 -26.17 -21.93 14.75
C ALA A 113 -27.13 -20.96 14.05
N LEU A 114 -26.78 -20.57 12.82
CA LEU A 114 -27.59 -19.71 11.96
C LEU A 114 -28.07 -20.48 10.73
N HIS A 115 -29.36 -20.33 10.46
CA HIS A 115 -30.00 -20.86 9.27
C HIS A 115 -30.93 -19.81 8.66
N HIS A 116 -31.12 -19.88 7.35
CA HIS A 116 -32.10 -19.08 6.61
C HIS A 116 -32.93 -20.00 5.74
N GLY A 117 -34.24 -19.89 5.83
CA GLY A 117 -35.13 -20.73 5.04
C GLY A 117 -36.61 -20.45 5.31
N PRO A 118 -37.50 -21.16 4.59
CA PRO A 118 -38.94 -20.98 4.70
C PRO A 118 -39.47 -21.46 6.06
N VAL A 119 -40.31 -20.62 6.67
CA VAL A 119 -41.08 -20.95 7.87
C VAL A 119 -42.54 -20.57 7.68
N ARG A 120 -43.45 -21.34 8.26
CA ARG A 120 -44.88 -21.04 8.31
C ARG A 120 -45.23 -20.41 9.65
N VAL A 121 -45.97 -19.31 9.61
CA VAL A 121 -46.49 -18.65 10.82
C VAL A 121 -47.92 -19.13 11.05
N LEU A 122 -48.14 -19.86 12.14
CA LEU A 122 -49.44 -20.34 12.60
C LEU A 122 -49.89 -19.38 13.73
N ASP A 123 -50.94 -18.60 13.50
CA ASP A 123 -51.57 -17.71 14.49
C ASP A 123 -50.71 -16.53 15.01
N GLY A 124 -49.73 -16.07 14.23
CA GLY A 124 -48.90 -14.91 14.57
C GLY A 124 -47.96 -15.13 15.75
N GLN A 125 -47.84 -16.35 16.28
CA GLN A 125 -46.95 -16.65 17.40
C GLN A 125 -46.25 -18.00 17.28
N ARG A 126 -46.89 -18.96 16.63
CA ARG A 126 -46.30 -20.26 16.41
C ARG A 126 -45.61 -20.24 15.06
N VAL A 127 -44.42 -20.81 15.01
CA VAL A 127 -43.68 -20.97 13.78
C VAL A 127 -43.41 -22.45 13.60
N ALA A 128 -43.67 -22.96 12.41
CA ALA A 128 -43.44 -24.35 12.04
C ALA A 128 -42.73 -24.41 10.69
N GLY A 129 -41.89 -25.43 10.49
CA GLY A 129 -41.20 -25.63 9.22
C GLY A 129 -39.94 -26.46 9.36
N GLU A 130 -39.54 -27.10 8.27
CA GLU A 130 -38.33 -27.93 8.21
C GLU A 130 -37.06 -27.13 8.55
N SER A 131 -37.03 -25.84 8.21
CA SER A 131 -35.93 -24.93 8.54
C SER A 131 -35.65 -24.82 10.05
N LEU A 132 -36.66 -25.01 10.91
CA LEU A 132 -36.44 -25.07 12.37
C LEU A 132 -35.67 -26.33 12.77
N THR A 133 -36.06 -27.47 12.19
CA THR A 133 -35.38 -28.75 12.41
C THR A 133 -33.93 -28.69 11.92
N ARG A 134 -33.70 -28.11 10.73
CA ARG A 134 -32.34 -27.91 10.19
C ARG A 134 -31.50 -26.99 11.08
N ALA A 135 -32.07 -25.88 11.56
CA ALA A 135 -31.36 -24.99 12.48
C ALA A 135 -30.97 -25.68 13.80
N ALA A 136 -31.87 -26.50 14.35
CA ALA A 136 -31.59 -27.28 15.56
C ALA A 136 -30.50 -28.34 15.33
N LEU A 137 -30.52 -29.01 14.17
CA LEU A 137 -29.49 -29.97 13.77
C LEU A 137 -28.13 -29.28 13.55
N LEU A 138 -28.09 -28.10 12.96
CA LEU A 138 -26.86 -27.32 12.84
C LEU A 138 -26.30 -26.96 14.23
N ALA A 139 -27.15 -26.62 15.18
CA ALA A 139 -26.74 -26.34 16.56
C ALA A 139 -26.18 -27.58 17.29
N SER A 140 -26.61 -28.80 16.93
CA SER A 140 -26.02 -30.02 17.50
C SER A 140 -24.62 -30.34 16.93
N LEU A 141 -24.36 -29.94 15.68
CA LEU A 141 -23.07 -30.11 15.00
C LEU A 141 -22.03 -29.03 15.32
N ALA A 142 -22.47 -27.87 15.83
CA ALA A 142 -21.65 -26.67 15.93
C ALA A 142 -20.50 -26.71 16.94
N GLY A 143 -20.54 -27.64 17.89
CA GLY A 143 -19.44 -27.84 18.84
C GLY A 143 -19.13 -26.57 19.64
N THR A 144 -17.95 -25.97 19.42
CA THR A 144 -17.51 -24.75 20.13
C THR A 144 -17.65 -23.47 19.32
N ARG A 145 -18.03 -23.57 18.05
CA ARG A 145 -18.04 -22.48 17.08
C ARG A 145 -19.47 -22.19 16.65
N THR A 146 -19.71 -20.99 16.14
CA THR A 146 -21.00 -20.70 15.51
C THR A 146 -20.99 -21.28 14.10
N LEU A 147 -21.92 -22.19 13.80
CA LEU A 147 -22.11 -22.66 12.43
C LEU A 147 -23.17 -21.86 11.69
N VAL A 148 -22.99 -21.75 10.39
CA VAL A 148 -23.85 -21.01 9.48
C VAL A 148 -24.15 -21.89 8.27
N SER A 149 -25.43 -22.05 7.90
CA SER A 149 -25.81 -22.81 6.70
C SER A 149 -25.44 -22.08 5.41
N GLU A 150 -25.22 -22.82 4.32
CA GLU A 150 -25.03 -22.24 2.99
C GLU A 150 -26.21 -21.34 2.58
N THR A 151 -27.45 -21.74 2.85
CA THR A 151 -28.63 -20.91 2.56
C THR A 151 -28.61 -19.56 3.29
N PHE A 152 -28.10 -19.52 4.52
CA PHE A 152 -27.90 -18.26 5.25
C PHE A 152 -26.76 -17.45 4.65
N ARG A 153 -25.64 -18.08 4.29
CA ARG A 153 -24.53 -17.40 3.63
C ARG A 153 -24.93 -16.80 2.29
N GLN A 154 -25.73 -17.48 1.48
CA GLN A 154 -26.24 -16.99 0.21
C GLN A 154 -27.17 -15.77 0.42
N ALA A 155 -28.10 -15.86 1.37
CA ALA A 155 -28.95 -14.74 1.74
C ALA A 155 -28.12 -13.56 2.27
N LEU A 156 -27.10 -13.82 3.08
CA LEU A 156 -26.15 -12.82 3.56
C LEU A 156 -25.29 -12.24 2.43
N ALA A 157 -24.94 -13.01 1.40
CA ALA A 157 -24.18 -12.50 0.27
C ALA A 157 -24.99 -11.51 -0.56
N ALA A 158 -26.31 -11.73 -0.68
CA ALA A 158 -27.23 -10.81 -1.31
C ALA A 158 -27.44 -9.52 -0.49
N ASP A 159 -27.53 -9.62 0.83
CA ASP A 159 -27.75 -8.50 1.75
C ASP A 159 -26.47 -7.70 2.07
N ALA A 160 -25.39 -8.40 2.43
CA ALA A 160 -24.13 -7.85 2.91
C ALA A 160 -22.92 -8.67 2.41
N PRO A 161 -22.47 -8.50 1.15
CA PRO A 161 -21.46 -9.35 0.52
C PRO A 161 -20.10 -9.33 1.22
N ARG A 162 -19.76 -8.25 1.92
CA ARG A 162 -18.53 -8.17 2.73
C ARG A 162 -18.56 -9.15 3.89
N LEU A 163 -19.68 -9.22 4.63
CA LEU A 163 -19.83 -10.13 5.77
C LEU A 163 -19.86 -11.60 5.32
N ALA A 164 -20.49 -11.90 4.18
CA ALA A 164 -20.51 -13.26 3.64
C ALA A 164 -19.12 -13.79 3.25
N ARG A 165 -18.18 -12.91 2.88
CA ARG A 165 -16.77 -13.28 2.61
C ARG A 165 -15.94 -13.48 3.88
N GLU A 166 -16.40 -12.99 5.02
CA GLU A 166 -15.74 -13.23 6.31
C GLU A 166 -16.05 -14.63 6.87
N LEU A 167 -17.13 -15.26 6.40
CA LEU A 167 -17.49 -16.62 6.79
C LEU A 167 -16.54 -17.63 6.16
N ASP A 168 -15.86 -18.41 7.00
CA ASP A 168 -14.92 -19.45 6.55
C ASP A 168 -15.66 -20.76 6.31
N ALA A 169 -15.29 -21.50 5.26
CA ALA A 169 -15.85 -22.83 5.02
C ALA A 169 -15.46 -23.80 6.14
N ALA A 170 -16.43 -24.52 6.69
CA ALA A 170 -16.26 -25.56 7.69
C ALA A 170 -16.08 -26.92 7.00
N SER A 171 -14.95 -27.09 6.29
CA SER A 171 -14.67 -28.29 5.47
C SER A 171 -14.61 -29.60 6.26
N ASP A 172 -14.50 -29.52 7.58
CA ASP A 172 -14.47 -30.65 8.51
C ASP A 172 -15.87 -31.07 8.98
N VAL A 173 -16.93 -30.33 8.63
CA VAL A 173 -18.31 -30.65 9.02
C VAL A 173 -19.18 -30.75 7.77
N SER A 174 -19.47 -31.97 7.36
CA SER A 174 -20.41 -32.26 6.27
C SER A 174 -21.76 -32.66 6.85
N THR A 175 -22.84 -32.13 6.28
CA THR A 175 -24.19 -32.65 6.52
C THR A 175 -24.46 -33.86 5.63
N HIS A 176 -25.44 -34.69 5.97
CA HIS A 176 -25.86 -35.81 5.10
C HIS A 176 -26.34 -35.33 3.72
N ASP A 177 -26.89 -34.13 3.64
CA ASP A 177 -27.40 -33.55 2.40
C ASP A 177 -26.28 -32.93 1.54
N GLY A 178 -25.02 -32.96 2.00
CA GLY A 178 -23.89 -32.34 1.30
C GLY A 178 -23.87 -30.82 1.36
N ASP A 179 -24.77 -30.20 2.13
CA ASP A 179 -24.80 -28.74 2.31
C ASP A 179 -23.48 -28.28 2.94
N ALA A 180 -22.83 -27.32 2.27
CA ALA A 180 -21.65 -26.67 2.78
C ALA A 180 -21.99 -25.88 4.05
N LEU A 181 -21.17 -26.04 5.09
CA LEU A 181 -21.30 -25.29 6.33
C LEU A 181 -20.20 -24.25 6.44
N TYR A 182 -20.50 -23.17 7.16
CA TYR A 182 -19.58 -22.07 7.38
C TYR A 182 -19.43 -21.77 8.86
N ARG A 183 -18.30 -21.13 9.21
CA ARG A 183 -17.96 -20.70 10.57
C ARG A 183 -17.84 -19.19 10.60
N ASP A 184 -18.43 -18.59 11.61
CA ASP A 184 -18.15 -17.21 11.98
C ASP A 184 -17.02 -17.18 13.03
N ASP A 185 -15.77 -17.12 12.56
CA ASP A 185 -14.59 -17.02 13.43
C ASP A 185 -14.05 -15.58 13.46
N MET A 186 -14.67 -14.77 14.33
CA MET A 186 -14.27 -13.38 14.54
C MET A 186 -12.84 -13.23 15.05
N ALA A 187 -12.32 -14.23 15.77
CA ALA A 187 -10.95 -14.20 16.28
C ALA A 187 -9.95 -14.37 15.14
N LEU A 188 -10.18 -15.35 14.25
CA LEU A 188 -9.35 -15.53 13.06
C LEU A 188 -9.45 -14.35 12.10
N ALA A 189 -10.65 -13.78 11.90
CA ALA A 189 -10.81 -12.59 11.06
C ALA A 189 -9.99 -11.40 11.59
N ARG A 190 -10.02 -11.14 12.91
CA ARG A 190 -9.17 -10.11 13.55
C ARG A 190 -7.69 -10.43 13.42
N GLN A 191 -7.29 -11.67 13.65
CA GLN A 191 -5.88 -12.08 13.54
C GLN A 191 -5.36 -11.92 12.11
N ARG A 192 -6.17 -12.26 11.09
CA ARG A 192 -5.85 -12.03 9.67
C ARG A 192 -5.72 -10.54 9.35
N ALA A 193 -6.63 -9.71 9.87
CA ALA A 193 -6.56 -8.26 9.70
C ALA A 193 -5.29 -7.67 10.32
N GLN A 194 -4.96 -8.09 11.55
CA GLN A 194 -3.74 -7.68 12.25
C GLN A 194 -2.46 -8.13 11.53
N ARG A 195 -2.42 -9.37 11.02
CA ARG A 195 -1.28 -9.85 10.22
C ARG A 195 -1.11 -9.03 8.94
N ARG A 196 -2.20 -8.72 8.23
CA ARG A 196 -2.14 -7.87 7.03
C ARG A 196 -1.67 -6.46 7.34
N SER A 197 -2.13 -5.84 8.44
CA SER A 197 -1.67 -4.50 8.83
C SER A 197 -0.19 -4.49 9.22
N LEU A 198 0.29 -5.52 9.91
CA LEU A 198 1.72 -5.66 10.25
C LEU A 198 2.59 -5.83 9.01
N LEU A 199 2.17 -6.64 8.04
CA LEU A 199 2.88 -6.79 6.77
C LEU A 199 2.89 -5.50 5.96
N ALA A 200 1.76 -4.79 5.89
CA ALA A 200 1.68 -3.49 5.21
C ALA A 200 2.60 -2.45 5.87
N ALA A 201 2.58 -2.35 7.20
CA ALA A 201 3.47 -1.47 7.94
C ALA A 201 4.95 -1.84 7.72
N GLY A 202 5.28 -3.13 7.77
CA GLY A 202 6.63 -3.64 7.48
C GLY A 202 7.09 -3.29 6.06
N GLY A 203 6.21 -3.40 5.06
CA GLY A 203 6.49 -3.01 3.68
C GLY A 203 6.80 -1.52 3.53
N ILE A 204 6.04 -0.65 4.21
CA ILE A 204 6.28 0.80 4.22
C ILE A 204 7.64 1.11 4.86
N VAL A 205 7.94 0.51 6.01
CA VAL A 205 9.24 0.69 6.68
C VAL A 205 10.40 0.24 5.79
N ALA A 206 10.27 -0.90 5.10
CA ALA A 206 11.28 -1.39 4.18
C ALA A 206 11.51 -0.43 3.00
N LEU A 207 10.46 0.10 2.39
CA LEU A 207 10.55 1.09 1.30
C LEU A 207 11.23 2.38 1.76
N LEU A 208 10.85 2.90 2.93
CA LEU A 208 11.48 4.10 3.49
C LEU A 208 12.95 3.86 3.83
N GLY A 209 13.28 2.70 4.41
CA GLY A 209 14.65 2.30 4.71
C GLY A 209 15.51 2.18 3.45
N ALA A 210 15.00 1.57 2.39
CA ALA A 210 15.66 1.50 1.09
C ALA A 210 15.86 2.89 0.47
N GLY A 211 14.86 3.78 0.56
CA GLY A 211 14.98 5.16 0.09
C GLY A 211 16.04 5.97 0.86
N ALA A 212 16.10 5.82 2.17
CA ALA A 212 17.11 6.48 3.02
C ALA A 212 18.53 5.96 2.70
N ALA A 213 18.70 4.64 2.60
CA ALA A 213 19.97 4.03 2.22
C ALA A 213 20.43 4.47 0.82
N GLY A 214 19.50 4.53 -0.14
CA GLY A 214 19.77 5.03 -1.49
C GLY A 214 20.25 6.48 -1.49
N ARG A 215 19.67 7.35 -0.65
CA ARG A 215 20.13 8.75 -0.51
C ARG A 215 21.56 8.82 0.03
N ILE A 216 21.87 8.08 1.09
CA ILE A 216 23.21 8.06 1.71
C ILE A 216 24.26 7.55 0.71
N ALA A 217 23.94 6.48 -0.03
CA ALA A 217 24.81 5.93 -1.05
C ALA A 217 25.08 6.93 -2.18
N ARG A 218 24.05 7.66 -2.63
CA ARG A 218 24.18 8.70 -3.65
C ARG A 218 25.07 9.85 -3.21
N GLU A 219 24.86 10.37 -2.00
CA GLU A 219 25.70 11.45 -1.45
C GLU A 219 27.17 11.02 -1.36
N SER A 220 27.42 9.78 -0.95
CA SER A 220 28.77 9.22 -0.86
C SER A 220 29.41 9.05 -2.25
N TYR A 221 28.62 8.60 -3.23
CA TYR A 221 29.06 8.48 -4.62
C TYR A 221 29.38 9.85 -5.24
N GLU A 222 28.51 10.84 -5.07
CA GLU A 222 28.72 12.20 -5.57
C GLU A 222 29.94 12.86 -4.89
N ALA A 223 30.14 12.64 -3.59
CA ALA A 223 31.31 13.13 -2.88
C ALA A 223 32.61 12.50 -3.41
N ALA A 224 32.60 11.19 -3.67
CA ALA A 224 33.77 10.47 -4.19
C ALA A 224 34.13 10.85 -5.65
N HIS A 225 33.16 11.33 -6.43
CA HIS A 225 33.36 11.70 -7.85
C HIS A 225 33.42 13.21 -8.10
N ARG A 226 33.47 14.03 -7.05
CA ARG A 226 33.58 15.48 -7.21
C ARG A 226 34.91 15.81 -7.90
N PRO A 227 34.91 16.54 -9.04
CA PRO A 227 36.14 16.88 -9.73
C PRO A 227 37.03 17.76 -8.84
N ALA A 228 38.33 17.52 -8.89
CA ALA A 228 39.34 18.40 -8.34
C ALA A 228 39.55 19.60 -9.26
N LEU A 229 39.99 20.73 -8.70
CA LEU A 229 40.22 21.96 -9.45
C LEU A 229 41.71 22.29 -9.46
N VAL A 230 42.32 22.31 -10.64
CA VAL A 230 43.70 22.77 -10.81
C VAL A 230 43.66 24.25 -11.20
N LEU A 231 44.21 25.10 -10.32
CA LEU A 231 44.39 26.52 -10.55
C LEU A 231 45.74 26.75 -11.24
N LEU A 232 45.74 27.47 -12.35
CA LEU A 232 46.90 27.60 -13.23
C LEU A 232 47.35 29.07 -13.28
N ASP A 233 48.57 29.35 -12.80
CA ASP A 233 49.27 30.63 -13.02
C ASP A 233 50.56 30.36 -13.78
N ILE A 234 50.43 30.30 -15.11
CA ILE A 234 51.54 30.02 -16.02
C ILE A 234 51.90 31.30 -16.79
N ARG A 235 53.18 31.68 -16.75
CA ARG A 235 53.69 32.88 -17.45
C ARG A 235 54.87 32.54 -18.36
N PRO A 236 54.98 33.16 -19.56
CA PRO A 236 54.03 34.09 -20.17
C PRO A 236 52.81 33.40 -20.80
N SER A 237 52.99 32.19 -21.35
CA SER A 237 51.91 31.33 -21.83
C SER A 237 52.39 29.88 -21.94
N GLY A 238 51.50 28.92 -21.75
CA GLY A 238 51.80 27.50 -21.93
C GLY A 238 50.56 26.70 -22.35
N GLU A 239 50.78 25.70 -23.20
CA GLU A 239 49.76 24.69 -23.52
C GLU A 239 49.73 23.62 -22.43
N ILE A 240 48.52 23.28 -21.98
CA ILE A 240 48.30 22.36 -20.87
C ILE A 240 47.77 21.03 -21.41
N PHE A 241 48.43 19.95 -20.99
CA PHE A 241 48.04 18.59 -21.27
C PHE A 241 47.79 17.87 -19.95
N VAL A 242 46.70 17.11 -19.87
CA VAL A 242 46.41 16.21 -18.74
C VAL A 242 46.39 14.80 -19.29
N ASP A 243 47.31 13.97 -18.80
CA ASP A 243 47.50 12.59 -19.26
C ASP A 243 47.70 12.49 -20.78
N GLY A 244 48.36 13.48 -21.36
CA GLY A 244 48.60 13.59 -22.81
C GLY A 244 47.43 14.16 -23.62
N VAL A 245 46.27 14.45 -23.01
CA VAL A 245 45.13 15.08 -23.69
C VAL A 245 45.21 16.60 -23.58
N PRO A 246 45.16 17.35 -24.69
CA PRO A 246 45.23 18.81 -24.68
C PRO A 246 43.96 19.41 -24.05
N GLN A 247 44.14 20.29 -23.06
CA GLN A 247 43.05 20.96 -22.33
C GLN A 247 42.91 22.45 -22.69
N GLY A 248 43.93 23.04 -23.31
CA GLY A 248 43.93 24.44 -23.75
C GLY A 248 45.22 25.17 -23.40
N THR A 249 45.17 26.50 -23.41
CA THR A 249 46.33 27.37 -23.17
C THR A 249 46.07 28.30 -21.98
N SER A 250 47.02 28.40 -21.06
CA SER A 250 47.04 29.40 -19.97
C SER A 250 47.97 30.56 -20.40
N PRO A 251 47.63 31.85 -20.17
CA PRO A 251 46.83 32.38 -19.05
C PRO A 251 45.28 32.35 -19.12
N PRO A 252 44.56 32.33 -20.26
CA PRO A 252 43.10 32.46 -20.23
C PRO A 252 42.41 31.27 -19.54
N LEU A 253 43.05 30.09 -19.55
CA LEU A 253 42.67 28.96 -18.72
C LEU A 253 43.33 29.09 -17.34
N THR A 254 42.56 29.60 -16.36
CA THR A 254 43.00 29.74 -14.96
C THR A 254 42.50 28.61 -14.05
N ARG A 255 41.49 27.85 -14.50
CA ARG A 255 40.82 26.80 -13.74
C ARG A 255 40.59 25.60 -14.64
N LEU A 256 41.04 24.43 -14.22
CA LEU A 256 40.89 23.18 -14.95
C LEU A 256 40.28 22.12 -14.03
N PRO A 257 39.03 21.69 -14.25
CA PRO A 257 38.46 20.57 -13.53
C PRO A 257 39.11 19.26 -14.01
N VAL A 258 39.64 18.49 -13.08
CA VAL A 258 40.29 17.19 -13.32
C VAL A 258 39.60 16.14 -12.45
N PRO A 259 39.29 14.93 -12.96
CA PRO A 259 38.79 13.85 -12.12
C PRO A 259 39.69 13.59 -10.91
N PRO A 260 39.16 13.07 -9.80
CA PRO A 260 40.01 12.62 -8.70
C PRO A 260 40.83 11.40 -9.13
N GLY A 261 42.08 11.32 -8.68
CA GLY A 261 43.00 10.24 -9.02
C GLY A 261 44.42 10.72 -9.32
N ALA A 262 45.24 9.79 -9.83
CA ALA A 262 46.59 10.08 -10.27
C ALA A 262 46.56 10.65 -11.69
N HIS A 263 47.11 11.85 -11.87
CA HIS A 263 47.18 12.54 -13.16
C HIS A 263 48.59 13.08 -13.40
N THR A 264 49.01 13.05 -14.67
CA THR A 264 50.23 13.70 -15.13
C THR A 264 49.86 14.99 -15.85
N ILE A 265 50.21 16.11 -15.23
CA ILE A 265 50.00 17.45 -15.82
C ILE A 265 51.30 17.84 -16.52
N GLU A 266 51.21 18.07 -17.82
CA GLU A 266 52.31 18.57 -18.63
C GLU A 266 51.99 19.98 -19.12
N VAL A 267 52.92 20.91 -18.90
CA VAL A 267 52.83 22.28 -19.40
C VAL A 267 53.95 22.51 -20.41
N ARG A 268 53.58 22.77 -21.66
CA ARG A 268 54.52 23.01 -22.77
C ARG A 268 54.61 24.49 -23.08
N GLY A 269 55.80 25.07 -22.91
CA GLY A 269 56.12 26.44 -23.34
C GLY A 269 56.76 26.45 -24.73
N ALA A 270 56.52 27.48 -25.53
CA ALA A 270 56.88 27.52 -26.96
C ALA A 270 58.34 27.18 -27.30
N ARG A 271 59.31 27.54 -26.45
CA ARG A 271 60.75 27.25 -26.64
C ARG A 271 61.44 26.79 -25.35
N ALA A 272 60.66 26.37 -24.36
CA ALA A 272 61.15 25.98 -23.04
C ALA A 272 60.99 24.47 -22.84
N LYS A 273 61.77 23.90 -21.90
CA LYS A 273 61.60 22.49 -21.51
C LYS A 273 60.20 22.29 -20.91
N PRO A 274 59.43 21.27 -21.32
CA PRO A 274 58.13 20.97 -20.73
C PRO A 274 58.23 20.72 -19.22
N LEU A 275 57.31 21.28 -18.46
CA LEU A 275 57.13 20.97 -17.04
C LEU A 275 56.19 19.77 -16.94
N VAL A 276 56.65 18.67 -16.33
CA VAL A 276 55.84 17.48 -16.09
C VAL A 276 55.70 17.29 -14.58
N VAL A 277 54.47 17.30 -14.08
CA VAL A 277 54.15 17.11 -12.66
C VAL A 277 53.17 15.96 -12.52
N GLN A 278 53.52 14.96 -11.71
CA GLN A 278 52.59 13.92 -11.30
C GLN A 278 51.90 14.36 -10.02
N VAL A 279 50.57 14.36 -10.04
CA VAL A 279 49.74 14.81 -8.92
C VAL A 279 48.73 13.73 -8.58
N TYR A 280 48.42 13.58 -7.30
CA TYR A 280 47.31 12.74 -6.84
C TYR A 280 46.23 13.66 -6.27
N LEU A 281 45.14 13.81 -7.01
CA LEU A 281 44.06 14.74 -6.70
C LEU A 281 42.94 14.02 -5.93
N GLN A 282 42.60 14.53 -4.74
CA GLN A 282 41.44 14.07 -3.97
C GLN A 282 40.15 14.69 -4.52
N PRO A 283 38.98 14.05 -4.32
CA PRO A 283 37.70 14.61 -4.77
C PRO A 283 37.44 16.02 -4.20
N GLY A 284 37.15 16.98 -5.08
CA GLY A 284 36.93 18.38 -4.71
C GLY A 284 38.17 19.14 -4.21
N GLN A 285 39.38 18.58 -4.30
CA GLN A 285 40.61 19.26 -3.93
C GLN A 285 40.93 20.41 -4.88
N GLU A 286 41.41 21.53 -4.35
CA GLU A 286 41.99 22.59 -5.15
C GLU A 286 43.52 22.52 -5.11
N LEU A 287 44.18 22.50 -6.27
CA LEU A 287 45.63 22.47 -6.41
C LEU A 287 46.10 23.68 -7.22
N SER A 288 46.97 24.51 -6.65
CA SER A 288 47.56 25.66 -7.35
C SER A 288 48.89 25.28 -8.00
N LEU A 289 48.95 25.29 -9.32
CA LEU A 289 50.16 25.08 -10.12
C LEU A 289 50.66 26.41 -10.69
N GLN A 290 51.83 26.84 -10.23
CA GLN A 290 52.46 28.08 -10.65
C GLN A 290 53.78 27.76 -11.38
N HIS A 291 53.98 28.34 -12.55
CA HIS A 291 55.22 28.18 -13.29
C HIS A 291 55.54 29.38 -14.17
N VAL A 292 56.80 29.80 -14.14
CA VAL A 292 57.30 30.91 -14.96
C VAL A 292 58.36 30.36 -15.91
N PHE A 293 58.05 30.35 -17.21
CA PHE A 293 59.02 30.00 -18.23
C PHE A 293 60.03 31.14 -18.41
N PRO A 294 61.34 30.83 -18.56
CA PRO A 294 62.34 31.85 -18.84
C PRO A 294 62.04 32.52 -20.18
N LEU A 295 62.12 33.86 -20.22
CA LEU A 295 61.94 34.59 -21.48
C LEU A 295 63.07 34.22 -22.45
N PRO A 296 62.78 34.08 -23.76
CA PRO A 296 63.82 33.89 -24.75
C PRO A 296 64.79 35.09 -24.71
N PRO A 297 66.10 34.88 -24.91
CA PRO A 297 67.08 35.97 -24.93
C PRO A 297 66.64 36.99 -25.98
N ARG A 298 66.52 38.26 -25.57
CA ARG A 298 66.19 39.38 -26.47
C ARG A 298 67.21 39.34 -27.61
N ARG A 299 66.73 39.16 -28.84
CA ARG A 299 67.58 39.29 -30.02
C ARG A 299 68.18 40.71 -29.98
N PRO A 300 69.51 40.88 -30.08
CA PRO A 300 70.10 42.21 -30.14
C PRO A 300 69.42 42.98 -31.28
N ALA A 301 68.95 44.20 -30.99
CA ALA A 301 68.30 45.03 -31.99
C ALA A 301 69.26 45.17 -33.18
N ALA A 302 68.80 44.83 -34.39
CA ALA A 302 69.59 45.07 -35.59
C ALA A 302 69.92 46.57 -35.66
N PRO A 303 71.16 46.94 -36.02
CA PRO A 303 71.54 48.35 -36.13
C PRO A 303 70.60 49.07 -37.11
N PRO A 304 70.21 50.33 -36.83
CA PRO A 304 69.32 51.08 -37.72
C PRO A 304 69.97 51.18 -39.09
N LYS A 305 69.27 50.71 -40.14
CA LYS A 305 69.68 50.96 -41.53
C LYS A 305 69.73 52.47 -41.74
N GLY A 306 70.93 53.02 -41.90
CA GLY A 306 71.14 54.43 -42.19
C GLY A 306 70.36 54.86 -43.42
N LYS A 307 69.70 56.02 -43.35
CA LYS A 307 69.10 56.68 -44.51
C LYS A 307 70.21 56.98 -45.55
N PRO A 308 69.98 56.74 -46.85
CA PRO A 308 70.94 57.13 -47.89
C PRO A 308 71.16 58.64 -47.86
N VAL A 309 72.43 59.06 -47.84
CA VAL A 309 72.85 60.45 -47.99
C VAL A 309 72.48 60.92 -49.41
N PRO A 310 71.71 62.01 -49.58
CA PRO A 310 71.44 62.59 -50.90
C PRO A 310 72.71 63.22 -51.51
N ALA A 311 72.89 63.00 -52.81
CA ALA A 311 74.04 63.45 -53.61
C ALA A 311 74.20 64.99 -53.63
N PRO A 312 75.44 65.52 -53.71
CA PRO A 312 75.71 66.96 -53.69
C PRO A 312 75.24 67.66 -54.97
N ALA A 313 74.58 68.81 -54.80
CA ALA A 313 74.13 69.70 -55.88
C ALA A 313 75.31 70.44 -56.54
N PRO A 314 75.28 70.71 -57.86
CA PRO A 314 76.29 71.50 -58.54
C PRO A 314 76.29 72.96 -58.11
N GLY A 315 77.49 73.52 -57.93
CA GLY A 315 77.75 74.81 -57.30
C GLY A 315 77.27 76.04 -58.09
N PRO A 316 77.05 77.17 -57.39
CA PRO A 316 76.62 78.43 -58.00
C PRO A 316 77.75 79.18 -58.69
N PHE A 317 77.42 79.70 -59.87
CA PHE A 317 78.22 80.60 -60.70
C PHE A 317 78.78 81.80 -59.92
N GLU A 318 80.10 81.94 -59.99
CA GLU A 318 80.88 83.09 -59.57
C GLU A 318 80.63 84.27 -60.53
N ARG A 319 79.87 85.28 -60.08
CA ARG A 319 79.74 86.56 -60.80
C ARG A 319 80.86 87.50 -60.35
N PHE A 320 81.86 87.66 -61.20
CA PHE A 320 82.75 88.83 -61.17
C PHE A 320 82.03 90.04 -61.82
N ARG A 321 81.91 91.15 -61.06
CA ARG A 321 81.93 92.54 -61.56
C ARG A 321 83.25 93.13 -61.05
N PHE A 322 84.02 93.90 -61.81
CA PHE A 322 83.81 95.33 -62.02
C PHE A 322 84.90 95.93 -62.94
N TRP A 323 84.53 97.04 -63.60
CA TRP A 323 85.29 98.06 -64.35
C TRP A 323 85.88 97.69 -65.71
#